data_AF-A0A1I4URA2-F1
#
_entry.id   AF-A0A1I4URA2-F1
#
_cell.length_a   1.000
_cell.length_b   1.000
_cell.length_c   1.000
_cell.angle_alpha   90.00
_cell.angle_beta   90.00
_cell.angle_gamma   90.00
#
_symmetry.space_group_name_H-M   'P 1'
#
loop_
_entity.id
_entity.type
_entity.pdbx_description
1 polymer ?
#
loop_
_entity_poly.entity_id
_entity_poly.type
_entity_poly.pdbx_seq_one_letter_code
_entity_poly.pdbx_strand_id
1 'polypeptide(L)'
;MGPFSLRILIEERLSRPADLSSQVRKLDRDEAVCVLAIVDFMRRRGQKDGRKVQNLLSAAATYGFDRPSVKILLEESLGFRLSARIWNDCLKKAEVMLSGESLHVLETDFPCRFLFGLSKCDLQGFPKISMLNSRVPRSIKPDEPWLDSFRYALLALEGLDFMALVSVGTIGYDLFRIWAEDNEKENVIILPYSYRADGLNKKSSSFSCCISPLRCDRRTMMKCRDALIAGLSDIIIVVHLRPRSTMVENIRDALMRKKHVLVWRPSLSSLPLSGDSLISWEVSEVISKHGTLKADKVVEAGNLISRPDGSFPFGEYLYHYTRSTYGPAAQESREEYLRRLLKGDPLASNSSVDILVRIAQEGLIRAHGAMIRDGTPVVSWTSLPPGEVRRIRKWNPASLRWTLGLCGIAVKKSVLKRAGAMPACYIPSALYERLPRSERYRFQKHEPPQSDWKHEKEWRLRGDFDIRVLTPEEAFWFFLKGEDAQRFASLVRTDLPMYVFE
;
A
#
# COMPACT_ATOMS: atom_id res chain seq x y z
N MET A 1 18.75 16.36 -17.32
CA MET A 1 18.61 15.13 -18.15
C MET A 1 17.14 14.79 -18.27
N GLY A 2 16.60 14.68 -19.50
CA GLY A 2 15.20 14.29 -19.78
C GLY A 2 14.96 12.76 -19.68
N PRO A 3 13.70 12.26 -19.72
CA PRO A 3 13.41 10.83 -19.63
C PRO A 3 14.17 10.02 -20.69
N PHE A 4 14.39 10.64 -21.85
CA PHE A 4 15.19 10.10 -22.94
C PHE A 4 16.65 9.80 -22.54
N SER A 5 17.31 10.67 -21.76
CA SER A 5 18.69 10.42 -21.30
C SER A 5 18.75 9.27 -20.30
N LEU A 6 17.76 9.18 -19.41
CA LEU A 6 17.62 8.05 -18.50
C LEU A 6 17.42 6.75 -19.27
N ARG A 7 16.54 6.77 -20.28
CA ARG A 7 16.31 5.65 -21.16
C ARG A 7 17.58 5.17 -21.85
N ILE A 8 18.37 6.07 -22.46
CA ILE A 8 19.66 5.72 -23.08
C ILE A 8 20.59 5.03 -22.08
N LEU A 9 20.70 5.58 -20.86
CA LEU A 9 21.53 5.00 -19.82
C LEU A 9 21.06 3.59 -19.46
N ILE A 10 19.75 3.36 -19.38
CA ILE A 10 19.19 2.04 -19.10
C ILE A 10 19.47 1.10 -20.28
N GLU A 11 19.18 1.50 -21.52
CA GLU A 11 19.43 0.73 -22.74
C GLU A 11 20.89 0.30 -22.87
N GLU A 12 21.86 1.20 -22.58
CA GLU A 12 23.29 0.89 -22.61
C GLU A 12 23.70 -0.17 -21.57
N ARG A 13 22.97 -0.25 -20.45
CA ARG A 13 23.17 -1.28 -19.42
C ARG A 13 22.46 -2.58 -19.77
N LEU A 14 21.30 -2.51 -20.41
CA LEU A 14 20.57 -3.68 -20.89
C LEU A 14 21.32 -4.41 -22.01
N SER A 15 22.05 -3.69 -22.85
CA SER A 15 22.82 -4.27 -23.96
C SER A 15 24.08 -5.04 -23.54
N ARG A 16 24.48 -4.99 -22.26
CA ARG A 16 25.62 -5.74 -21.75
C ARG A 16 25.10 -7.07 -21.19
N PRO A 17 25.43 -8.23 -21.78
CA PRO A 17 24.98 -9.51 -21.25
C PRO A 17 25.48 -9.64 -19.82
N ALA A 18 24.54 -9.70 -18.88
CA ALA A 18 24.86 -9.96 -17.50
C ALA A 18 25.34 -11.41 -17.39
N ASP A 19 26.52 -11.60 -16.82
CA ASP A 19 27.11 -12.91 -16.52
C ASP A 19 26.31 -13.55 -15.35
N LEU A 20 25.11 -14.05 -15.68
CA LEU A 20 24.08 -14.50 -14.73
C LEU A 20 23.75 -15.99 -14.89
N SER A 21 24.55 -16.73 -15.67
CA SER A 21 24.31 -18.14 -15.99
C SER A 21 24.24 -19.08 -14.77
N SER A 22 24.55 -18.62 -13.56
CA SER A 22 24.70 -19.46 -12.37
C SER A 22 23.53 -19.49 -11.37
N GLN A 23 22.44 -18.71 -11.53
CA GLN A 23 21.56 -18.41 -10.38
C GLN A 23 20.12 -18.97 -10.39
N VAL A 24 19.70 -19.75 -11.38
CA VAL A 24 18.32 -20.31 -11.37
C VAL A 24 18.33 -21.78 -11.79
N ARG A 25 18.16 -22.70 -10.83
CA ARG A 25 17.94 -24.14 -11.08
C ARG A 25 16.48 -24.48 -10.84
N LYS A 26 15.78 -25.02 -11.85
CA LYS A 26 14.47 -25.64 -11.66
C LYS A 26 14.67 -26.97 -10.94
N LEU A 27 13.95 -27.20 -9.85
CA LEU A 27 13.95 -28.48 -9.14
C LEU A 27 12.72 -29.28 -9.53
N ASP A 28 12.84 -30.60 -9.60
CA ASP A 28 11.69 -31.48 -9.78
C ASP A 28 10.85 -31.60 -8.48
N ARG A 29 9.72 -32.31 -8.58
CA ARG A 29 8.75 -32.49 -7.49
C ARG A 29 9.39 -33.07 -6.23
N ASP A 30 10.30 -34.01 -6.39
CA ASP A 30 10.82 -34.80 -5.28
C ASP A 30 12.08 -34.15 -4.68
N GLU A 31 12.90 -33.49 -5.51
CA GLU A 31 13.95 -32.58 -5.08
C GLU A 31 13.38 -31.42 -4.24
N ALA A 32 12.26 -30.83 -4.66
CA ALA A 32 11.59 -29.78 -3.90
C ALA A 32 11.11 -30.28 -2.52
N VAL A 33 10.48 -31.45 -2.45
CA VAL A 33 10.03 -32.06 -1.17
C VAL A 33 11.22 -32.29 -0.22
N CYS A 34 12.35 -32.77 -0.75
CA CYS A 34 13.60 -32.90 0.00
C CYS A 34 14.09 -31.56 0.57
N VAL A 35 14.20 -30.54 -0.27
CA VAL A 35 14.65 -29.20 0.15
C VAL A 35 13.74 -28.65 1.24
N LEU A 36 12.41 -28.78 1.08
CA LEU A 36 11.43 -28.31 2.04
C LEU A 36 11.55 -29.02 3.40
N ALA A 37 11.76 -30.34 3.39
CA ALA A 37 11.97 -31.14 4.59
C ALA A 37 13.27 -30.77 5.31
N ILE A 38 14.36 -30.57 4.56
CA ILE A 38 15.67 -30.18 5.11
C ILE A 38 15.62 -28.76 5.69
N VAL A 39 14.98 -27.82 4.99
CA VAL A 39 14.88 -26.41 5.42
C VAL A 39 14.01 -26.26 6.67
N ASP A 40 12.87 -26.98 6.77
CA ASP A 40 12.06 -26.98 8.00
C ASP A 40 12.83 -27.60 9.17
N PHE A 41 13.56 -28.68 8.93
CA PHE A 41 14.40 -29.33 9.92
C PHE A 41 15.49 -28.39 10.48
N MET A 42 16.28 -27.76 9.60
CA MET A 42 17.36 -26.85 10.01
C MET A 42 16.85 -25.67 10.85
N ARG A 43 15.70 -25.10 10.46
CA ARG A 43 15.07 -24.00 11.21
C ARG A 43 14.67 -24.39 12.63
N ARG A 44 14.22 -25.63 12.85
CA ARG A 44 13.82 -26.08 14.20
C ARG A 44 15.01 -26.27 15.13
N ARG A 45 16.19 -26.57 14.60
CA ARG A 45 17.40 -26.87 15.37
C ARG A 45 18.37 -25.68 15.51
N GLY A 46 18.13 -24.57 14.83
CA GLY A 46 19.03 -23.40 14.85
C GLY A 46 20.41 -23.66 14.23
N GLN A 47 20.57 -24.75 13.48
CA GLN A 47 21.84 -25.10 12.84
C GLN A 47 22.01 -24.37 11.50
N LYS A 48 23.22 -23.88 11.23
CA LYS A 48 23.60 -23.10 10.03
C LYS A 48 24.50 -23.84 9.04
N ASP A 49 24.78 -25.13 9.25
CA ASP A 49 25.82 -25.82 8.49
C ASP A 49 25.34 -26.23 7.08
N GLY A 50 25.62 -25.39 6.09
CA GLY A 50 25.18 -25.54 4.70
C GLY A 50 25.87 -26.68 3.92
N ARG A 51 26.97 -27.24 4.42
CA ARG A 51 27.72 -28.30 3.73
C ARG A 51 26.98 -29.64 3.72
N LYS A 52 26.35 -29.99 4.84
CA LYS A 52 25.55 -31.22 4.97
C LYS A 52 24.31 -31.19 4.06
N VAL A 53 23.70 -30.02 3.91
CA VAL A 53 22.55 -29.78 3.01
C VAL A 53 22.94 -30.05 1.56
N GLN A 54 24.11 -29.57 1.15
CA GLN A 54 24.58 -29.71 -0.22
C GLN A 54 24.87 -31.17 -0.57
N ASN A 55 25.42 -31.94 0.37
CA ASN A 55 25.59 -33.38 0.21
C ASN A 55 24.24 -34.13 0.12
N LEU A 56 23.25 -33.71 0.92
CA LEU A 56 21.89 -34.24 0.89
C LEU A 56 21.18 -33.99 -0.44
N LEU A 57 21.25 -32.77 -0.96
CA LEU A 57 20.65 -32.41 -2.24
C LEU A 57 21.32 -33.12 -3.42
N SER A 58 22.65 -33.27 -3.40
CA SER A 58 23.39 -34.02 -4.42
C SER A 58 23.09 -35.53 -4.39
N ALA A 59 22.97 -36.12 -3.20
CA ALA A 59 22.59 -37.52 -3.05
C ALA A 59 21.16 -37.76 -3.55
N ALA A 60 20.24 -36.89 -3.15
CA ALA A 60 18.83 -36.95 -3.54
C ALA A 60 18.66 -36.93 -5.08
N ALA A 61 19.33 -36.00 -5.78
CA ALA A 61 19.28 -35.90 -7.25
C ALA A 61 19.81 -37.14 -8.00
N THR A 62 20.53 -38.05 -7.34
CA THR A 62 21.19 -39.20 -7.98
C THR A 62 20.30 -40.45 -8.03
N TYR A 63 19.31 -40.60 -7.14
CA TYR A 63 18.70 -41.93 -6.89
C TYR A 63 17.25 -42.13 -7.36
N GLY A 64 16.53 -41.11 -7.81
CA GLY A 64 15.12 -41.24 -8.20
C GLY A 64 14.21 -41.55 -6.99
N PHE A 65 13.07 -40.86 -6.88
CA PHE A 65 12.42 -40.70 -5.58
C PHE A 65 11.07 -41.43 -5.48
N ASP A 66 11.00 -42.47 -4.65
CA ASP A 66 9.73 -42.88 -4.02
C ASP A 66 9.62 -42.25 -2.61
N ARG A 67 8.38 -42.01 -2.15
CA ARG A 67 8.08 -41.34 -0.86
C ARG A 67 8.76 -42.00 0.36
N PRO A 68 8.69 -43.34 0.54
CA PRO A 68 9.49 -44.04 1.55
C PRO A 68 10.99 -43.80 1.46
N SER A 69 11.56 -43.88 0.25
CA SER A 69 12.99 -43.79 -0.02
C SER A 69 13.52 -42.37 0.25
N VAL A 70 12.74 -41.33 -0.08
CA VAL A 70 13.03 -39.93 0.28
C VAL A 70 13.12 -39.77 1.80
N LYS A 71 12.17 -40.35 2.54
CA LYS A 71 12.13 -40.27 4.00
C LYS A 71 13.34 -40.98 4.60
N ILE A 72 13.69 -42.17 4.11
CA ILE A 72 14.84 -42.95 4.58
C ILE A 72 16.15 -42.19 4.31
N LEU A 73 16.36 -41.70 3.09
CA LEU A 73 17.53 -40.88 2.73
C LEU A 73 17.67 -39.63 3.59
N LEU A 74 16.55 -38.96 3.88
CA LEU A 74 16.51 -37.83 4.79
C LEU A 74 16.86 -38.26 6.22
N GLU A 75 16.24 -39.30 6.75
CA GLU A 75 16.50 -39.78 8.11
C GLU A 75 17.95 -40.24 8.30
N GLU A 76 18.51 -40.93 7.31
CA GLU A 76 19.91 -41.39 7.29
C GLU A 76 20.88 -40.22 7.23
N SER A 77 20.66 -39.28 6.32
CA SER A 77 21.56 -38.13 6.15
C SER A 77 21.46 -37.12 7.30
N LEU A 78 20.27 -37.03 7.92
CA LEU A 78 20.02 -36.16 9.07
C LEU A 78 20.44 -36.84 10.39
N GLY A 79 20.60 -38.17 10.40
CA GLY A 79 21.02 -38.96 11.55
C GLY A 79 19.93 -39.17 12.61
N PHE A 80 18.65 -39.04 12.27
CA PHE A 80 17.52 -39.34 13.17
C PHE A 80 16.20 -39.50 12.39
N ARG A 81 15.22 -40.17 13.01
CA ARG A 81 13.89 -40.39 12.41
C ARG A 81 13.01 -39.14 12.44
N LEU A 82 12.40 -38.79 11.31
CA LEU A 82 11.39 -37.75 11.19
C LEU A 82 10.07 -38.27 11.76
N SER A 83 9.46 -37.51 12.67
CA SER A 83 8.14 -37.88 13.20
C SER A 83 7.10 -37.84 12.08
N ALA A 84 6.11 -38.73 12.15
CA ALA A 84 5.03 -38.79 11.16
C ALA A 84 4.32 -37.44 11.01
N ARG A 85 4.19 -36.66 12.09
CA ARG A 85 3.62 -35.31 12.07
C ARG A 85 4.44 -34.33 11.22
N ILE A 86 5.76 -34.33 11.37
CA ILE A 86 6.65 -33.43 10.60
C ILE A 86 6.64 -33.82 9.13
N TRP A 87 6.75 -35.12 8.86
CA TRP A 87 6.70 -35.66 7.50
C TRP A 87 5.36 -35.32 6.82
N ASN A 88 4.24 -35.50 7.51
CA ASN A 88 2.90 -35.18 6.99
C ASN A 88 2.67 -33.66 6.82
N ASP A 89 3.25 -32.81 7.66
CA ASP A 89 3.19 -31.35 7.47
C ASP A 89 4.01 -30.92 6.24
N CYS A 90 5.19 -31.52 6.02
CA CYS A 90 6.00 -31.32 4.82
C CYS A 90 5.26 -31.79 3.56
N LEU A 91 4.67 -32.99 3.62
CA LEU A 91 3.88 -33.55 2.52
C LEU A 91 2.61 -32.74 2.24
N LYS A 92 1.85 -32.30 3.25
CA LYS A 92 0.67 -31.44 3.04
C LYS A 92 1.05 -30.10 2.41
N LYS A 93 2.15 -29.49 2.83
CA LYS A 93 2.65 -28.26 2.21
C LYS A 93 3.08 -28.50 0.77
N ALA A 94 3.77 -29.61 0.51
CA ALA A 94 4.12 -30.00 -0.86
C ALA A 94 2.86 -30.29 -1.70
N GLU A 95 1.87 -31.02 -1.19
CA GLU A 95 0.62 -31.35 -1.90
C GLU A 95 -0.23 -30.11 -2.22
N VAL A 96 -0.33 -29.14 -1.29
CA VAL A 96 -0.97 -27.83 -1.55
C VAL A 96 -0.18 -27.01 -2.57
N MET A 97 1.15 -27.13 -2.59
CA MET A 97 2.01 -26.45 -3.58
C MET A 97 2.03 -27.13 -4.95
N LEU A 98 1.69 -28.42 -5.01
CA LEU A 98 1.76 -29.28 -6.21
C LEU A 98 0.39 -29.52 -6.84
N SER A 99 -0.66 -28.80 -6.43
CA SER A 99 -2.00 -28.90 -6.99
C SER A 99 -2.14 -28.32 -8.42
N GLY A 100 -1.05 -28.24 -9.19
CA GLY A 100 -1.04 -27.90 -10.62
C GLY A 100 -0.04 -26.83 -11.06
N GLU A 101 0.62 -26.11 -10.14
CA GLU A 101 1.62 -25.08 -10.48
C GLU A 101 3.02 -25.56 -10.04
N SER A 102 4.04 -25.43 -10.89
CA SER A 102 5.41 -25.87 -10.56
C SER A 102 6.00 -24.99 -9.45
N LEU A 103 6.49 -25.59 -8.37
CA LEU A 103 7.28 -24.88 -7.37
C LEU A 103 8.68 -24.63 -7.92
N HIS A 104 9.11 -23.37 -7.94
CA HIS A 104 10.46 -22.97 -8.32
C HIS A 104 11.28 -22.66 -7.07
N VAL A 105 12.49 -23.18 -7.05
CA VAL A 105 13.50 -22.83 -6.06
C VAL A 105 14.56 -21.98 -6.73
N LEU A 106 14.72 -20.74 -6.28
CA LEU A 106 15.80 -19.87 -6.76
C LEU A 106 16.95 -19.94 -5.76
N GLU A 107 18.12 -20.35 -6.24
CA GLU A 107 19.34 -20.25 -5.45
C GLU A 107 19.87 -18.82 -5.55
N THR A 108 20.25 -18.24 -4.41
CA THR A 108 20.69 -16.84 -4.39
C THR A 108 21.90 -16.66 -3.49
N ASP A 109 22.76 -15.72 -3.85
CA ASP A 109 23.91 -15.30 -3.02
C ASP A 109 23.52 -14.26 -1.94
N PHE A 110 22.23 -14.16 -1.62
CA PHE A 110 21.71 -13.28 -0.57
C PHE A 110 21.72 -14.00 0.78
N PRO A 111 21.50 -13.28 1.90
CA PRO A 111 21.35 -13.91 3.23
C PRO A 111 20.36 -15.09 3.29
N CYS A 112 19.48 -15.23 2.29
CA CYS A 112 18.67 -16.44 2.09
C CYS A 112 19.13 -17.18 0.83
N ARG A 113 19.78 -18.34 1.01
CA ARG A 113 20.28 -19.15 -0.11
C ARG A 113 19.18 -19.64 -1.06
N PHE A 114 17.96 -19.82 -0.56
CA PHE A 114 16.85 -20.34 -1.35
C PHE A 114 15.61 -19.46 -1.25
N LEU A 115 14.96 -19.23 -2.39
CA LEU A 115 13.63 -18.66 -2.50
C LEU A 115 12.67 -19.71 -3.03
N PHE A 116 11.46 -19.70 -2.53
CA PHE A 116 10.41 -20.66 -2.84
C PHE A 116 9.22 -19.90 -3.39
N GLY A 117 8.71 -20.35 -4.52
CA GLY A 117 7.65 -19.62 -5.18
C GLY A 117 7.07 -20.34 -6.37
N LEU A 118 6.06 -19.72 -6.97
CA LEU A 118 5.53 -20.15 -8.25
C LEU A 118 6.09 -19.21 -9.31
N SER A 119 6.69 -19.77 -10.35
CA SER A 119 7.12 -19.02 -11.52
C SER A 119 6.18 -19.31 -12.67
N LYS A 120 5.77 -18.26 -13.37
CA LYS A 120 5.04 -18.34 -14.64
C LYS A 120 5.85 -17.79 -15.81
N CYS A 121 6.92 -17.07 -15.51
CA CYS A 121 7.88 -16.58 -16.48
C CYS A 121 9.20 -17.35 -16.40
N ASP A 122 9.94 -17.32 -17.49
CA ASP A 122 11.36 -17.65 -17.49
C ASP A 122 12.12 -16.50 -16.82
N LEU A 123 12.75 -16.80 -15.69
CA LEU A 123 13.56 -15.82 -14.97
C LEU A 123 14.91 -15.56 -15.66
N GLN A 124 15.26 -16.41 -16.63
CA GLN A 124 16.38 -16.26 -17.54
C GLN A 124 15.92 -15.45 -18.77
N GLY A 125 16.83 -14.71 -19.38
CA GLY A 125 16.57 -14.02 -20.66
C GLY A 125 16.17 -12.55 -20.56
N PHE A 126 15.59 -12.09 -19.43
CA PHE A 126 15.27 -10.67 -19.26
C PHE A 126 16.10 -9.99 -18.16
N PRO A 127 16.54 -8.74 -18.40
CA PRO A 127 17.14 -7.92 -17.37
C PRO A 127 16.10 -7.63 -16.28
N LYS A 128 16.50 -7.76 -15.02
CA LYS A 128 15.64 -7.54 -13.86
C LYS A 128 15.82 -6.11 -13.36
N ILE A 129 14.74 -5.33 -13.37
CA ILE A 129 14.76 -3.95 -12.86
C ILE A 129 13.93 -3.88 -11.59
N SER A 130 14.47 -3.28 -10.53
CA SER A 130 13.69 -2.89 -9.34
C SER A 130 13.67 -1.39 -9.14
N MET A 131 12.57 -0.90 -8.57
CA MET A 131 12.46 0.45 -8.05
C MET A 131 12.42 0.43 -6.53
N LEU A 132 13.45 0.98 -5.91
CA LEU A 132 13.61 1.00 -4.46
C LEU A 132 13.36 2.41 -3.91
N ASN A 133 12.65 2.44 -2.79
CA ASN A 133 12.39 3.66 -2.05
C ASN A 133 12.57 3.43 -0.56
N SER A 134 13.19 4.40 0.09
CA SER A 134 13.03 4.56 1.54
C SER A 134 11.56 4.74 1.89
N ARG A 135 11.23 4.52 3.16
CA ARG A 135 9.87 4.76 3.65
C ARG A 135 9.45 6.18 3.27
N VAL A 136 8.22 6.33 2.81
CA VAL A 136 7.59 7.64 2.56
C VAL A 136 6.47 7.85 3.59
N PRO A 137 6.00 9.07 3.80
CA PRO A 137 4.83 9.32 4.65
C PRO A 137 3.61 8.49 4.20
N ARG A 138 2.71 8.16 5.13
CA ARG A 138 1.48 7.42 4.79
C ARG A 138 0.45 8.29 4.08
N SER A 139 0.46 9.59 4.38
CA SER A 139 -0.24 10.60 3.60
C SER A 139 0.64 10.92 2.41
N ILE A 140 0.15 10.67 1.21
CA ILE A 140 0.90 10.91 -0.01
C ILE A 140 0.16 11.97 -0.77
N LYS A 141 0.78 13.12 -0.99
CA LYS A 141 0.23 14.10 -1.92
C LYS A 141 0.67 13.79 -3.35
N PRO A 142 -0.21 13.99 -4.35
CA PRO A 142 0.10 13.76 -5.77
C PRO A 142 1.29 14.57 -6.28
N ASP A 143 1.56 15.72 -5.66
CA ASP A 143 2.61 16.68 -5.97
C ASP A 143 3.87 16.51 -5.10
N GLU A 144 3.98 15.41 -4.35
CA GLU A 144 5.20 15.16 -3.57
C GLU A 144 6.40 14.91 -4.51
N PRO A 145 7.55 15.58 -4.29
CA PRO A 145 8.68 15.51 -5.21
C PRO A 145 9.17 14.09 -5.50
N TRP A 146 9.11 13.19 -4.51
CA TRP A 146 9.53 11.80 -4.72
C TRP A 146 8.58 11.04 -5.66
N LEU A 147 7.28 11.36 -5.65
CA LEU A 147 6.29 10.71 -6.50
C LEU A 147 6.41 11.23 -7.94
N ASP A 148 6.68 12.53 -8.12
CA ASP A 148 7.02 13.09 -9.43
C ASP A 148 8.25 12.42 -10.04
N SER A 149 9.31 12.31 -9.22
CA SER A 149 10.54 11.62 -9.59
C SER A 149 10.30 10.14 -9.90
N PHE A 150 9.35 9.51 -9.21
CA PHE A 150 8.96 8.12 -9.43
C PHE A 150 8.28 7.97 -10.79
N ARG A 151 7.26 8.79 -11.06
CA ARG A 151 6.54 8.81 -12.35
C ARG A 151 7.48 9.09 -13.52
N TYR A 152 8.40 10.02 -13.33
CA TYR A 152 9.42 10.31 -14.31
C TYR A 152 10.32 9.11 -14.63
N ALA A 153 10.78 8.38 -13.60
CA ALA A 153 11.57 7.18 -13.81
C ALA A 153 10.78 6.08 -14.55
N LEU A 154 9.48 5.96 -14.29
CA LEU A 154 8.60 5.05 -15.01
C LEU A 154 8.49 5.40 -16.50
N LEU A 155 8.36 6.68 -16.86
CA LEU A 155 8.33 7.11 -18.26
C LEU A 155 9.60 6.70 -19.02
N ALA A 156 10.76 6.71 -18.36
CA ALA A 156 12.01 6.28 -18.99
C ALA A 156 12.11 4.76 -19.19
N LEU A 157 11.28 3.98 -18.50
CA LEU A 157 11.16 2.53 -18.67
C LEU A 157 10.14 2.15 -19.76
N GLU A 158 9.34 3.09 -20.27
CA GLU A 158 8.36 2.81 -21.31
C GLU A 158 9.01 2.31 -22.60
N GLY A 159 8.49 1.21 -23.13
CA GLY A 159 9.01 0.56 -24.33
C GLY A 159 10.29 -0.25 -24.16
N LEU A 160 10.84 -0.36 -22.94
CA LEU A 160 11.98 -1.24 -22.66
C LEU A 160 11.53 -2.66 -22.30
N ASP A 161 12.27 -3.66 -22.76
CA ASP A 161 12.00 -5.07 -22.43
C ASP A 161 12.80 -5.49 -21.19
N PHE A 162 12.07 -5.68 -20.09
CA PHE A 162 12.64 -6.08 -18.82
C PHE A 162 11.60 -6.77 -17.95
N MET A 163 12.10 -7.44 -16.92
CA MET A 163 11.29 -8.04 -15.87
C MET A 163 11.26 -7.13 -14.63
N ALA A 164 10.07 -6.73 -14.20
CA ALA A 164 9.88 -5.90 -13.02
C ALA A 164 10.01 -6.75 -11.75
N LEU A 165 11.10 -6.54 -11.00
CA LEU A 165 11.30 -7.17 -9.70
C LEU A 165 10.70 -6.29 -8.59
N VAL A 166 9.59 -6.73 -8.02
CA VAL A 166 8.75 -5.93 -7.12
C VAL A 166 8.47 -6.65 -5.81
N SER A 167 7.72 -5.98 -4.92
CA SER A 167 7.14 -6.59 -3.73
C SER A 167 5.79 -5.95 -3.43
N VAL A 168 5.30 -6.13 -2.21
CA VAL A 168 4.00 -5.66 -1.73
C VAL A 168 4.10 -5.03 -0.35
N GLY A 169 3.16 -4.15 -0.06
CA GLY A 169 2.93 -3.60 1.28
C GLY A 169 3.76 -2.35 1.60
N THR A 170 4.48 -1.82 0.61
CA THR A 170 4.99 -0.44 0.64
C THR A 170 4.52 0.26 -0.64
N ILE A 171 4.19 1.54 -0.55
CA ILE A 171 3.63 2.27 -1.69
C ILE A 171 4.55 2.25 -2.91
N GLY A 172 5.88 2.36 -2.72
CA GLY A 172 6.82 2.35 -3.85
C GLY A 172 6.78 1.04 -4.64
N TYR A 173 6.74 -0.11 -3.95
CA TYR A 173 6.60 -1.40 -4.62
C TYR A 173 5.22 -1.58 -5.22
N ASP A 174 4.17 -1.18 -4.50
CA ASP A 174 2.80 -1.27 -4.97
C ASP A 174 2.60 -0.45 -6.26
N LEU A 175 3.19 0.76 -6.34
CA LEU A 175 3.13 1.63 -7.51
C LEU A 175 3.90 1.04 -8.70
N PHE A 176 5.13 0.54 -8.49
CA PHE A 176 5.90 -0.06 -9.59
C PHE A 176 5.21 -1.32 -10.12
N ARG A 177 4.63 -2.14 -9.23
CA ARG A 177 3.86 -3.33 -9.60
C ARG A 177 2.65 -2.96 -10.47
N ILE A 178 1.82 -2.01 -10.03
CA ILE A 178 0.64 -1.59 -10.79
C ILE A 178 1.04 -0.99 -12.14
N TRP A 179 2.08 -0.17 -12.19
CA TRP A 179 2.58 0.35 -13.46
C TRP A 179 3.07 -0.77 -14.40
N ALA A 180 3.81 -1.75 -13.87
CA ALA A 180 4.30 -2.89 -14.65
C ALA A 180 3.13 -3.73 -15.19
N GLU A 181 2.10 -3.98 -14.37
CA GLU A 181 0.88 -4.67 -14.80
C GLU A 181 0.12 -3.91 -15.89
N ASP A 182 -0.05 -2.60 -15.74
CA ASP A 182 -0.73 -1.73 -16.71
C ASP A 182 0.05 -1.59 -18.03
N ASN A 183 1.36 -1.89 -18.04
CA ASN A 183 2.25 -1.86 -19.22
C ASN A 183 2.67 -3.26 -19.68
N GLU A 184 1.93 -4.30 -19.26
CA GLU A 184 2.14 -5.70 -19.66
C GLU A 184 3.58 -6.21 -19.43
N LYS A 185 4.28 -5.64 -18.44
CA LYS A 185 5.61 -6.10 -18.03
C LYS A 185 5.49 -7.34 -17.16
N GLU A 186 6.31 -8.34 -17.45
CA GLU A 186 6.46 -9.49 -16.57
C GLU A 186 6.93 -9.02 -15.20
N ASN A 187 6.27 -9.50 -14.14
CA ASN A 187 6.63 -9.12 -12.78
C ASN A 187 6.90 -10.34 -11.89
N VAL A 188 7.93 -10.18 -11.07
CA VAL A 188 8.34 -11.15 -10.05
C VAL A 188 8.19 -10.49 -8.69
N ILE A 189 7.30 -11.04 -7.87
CA ILE A 189 6.94 -10.49 -6.57
C ILE A 189 7.73 -11.21 -5.47
N ILE A 190 8.63 -10.50 -4.80
CA ILE A 190 9.32 -11.01 -3.61
C ILE A 190 8.47 -10.73 -2.37
N LEU A 191 7.82 -11.75 -1.82
CA LEU A 191 6.93 -11.64 -0.67
C LEU A 191 7.73 -11.50 0.63
N PRO A 192 7.35 -10.56 1.52
CA PRO A 192 8.02 -10.43 2.82
C PRO A 192 7.52 -11.43 3.87
N TYR A 193 6.54 -12.26 3.54
CA TYR A 193 5.94 -13.25 4.43
C TYR A 193 5.99 -14.64 3.80
N SER A 194 5.65 -15.66 4.58
CA SER A 194 5.60 -17.03 4.09
C SER A 194 4.69 -17.13 2.88
N TYR A 195 5.13 -17.84 1.85
CA TYR A 195 4.30 -18.12 0.69
C TYR A 195 2.97 -18.75 1.14
N ARG A 196 1.85 -18.14 0.78
CA ARG A 196 0.50 -18.70 0.90
C ARG A 196 -0.12 -18.60 -0.48
N ALA A 197 -0.61 -19.71 -1.00
CA ALA A 197 -1.25 -19.76 -2.32
C ALA A 197 -2.52 -18.87 -2.36
N ASP A 198 -3.17 -18.67 -1.21
CA ASP A 198 -4.42 -17.92 -1.12
C ASP A 198 -4.18 -16.41 -1.25
N GLY A 199 -4.63 -15.83 -2.36
CA GLY A 199 -4.76 -14.38 -2.56
C GLY A 199 -3.70 -13.72 -3.45
N LEU A 200 -2.80 -14.49 -4.07
CA LEU A 200 -1.90 -13.95 -5.08
C LEU A 200 -2.56 -13.96 -6.45
N ASN A 201 -2.35 -12.89 -7.22
CA ASN A 201 -2.81 -12.82 -8.60
C ASN A 201 -2.16 -13.96 -9.39
N LYS A 202 -2.98 -14.80 -10.02
CA LYS A 202 -2.52 -15.92 -10.85
C LYS A 202 -1.67 -15.48 -12.04
N LYS A 203 -1.51 -14.20 -12.33
CA LYS A 203 -0.67 -13.70 -13.43
C LYS A 203 0.80 -13.49 -13.07
N SER A 204 1.15 -13.42 -11.79
CA SER A 204 2.49 -13.02 -11.36
C SER A 204 3.32 -14.19 -10.83
N SER A 205 4.60 -14.19 -11.16
CA SER A 205 5.58 -15.04 -10.47
C SER A 205 5.80 -14.48 -9.06
N SER A 206 5.80 -15.32 -8.03
CA SER A 206 5.92 -14.84 -6.65
C SER A 206 6.76 -15.78 -5.80
N PHE A 207 7.72 -15.20 -5.08
CA PHE A 207 8.73 -15.92 -4.32
C PHE A 207 8.83 -15.39 -2.90
N SER A 208 9.18 -16.27 -1.97
CA SER A 208 9.48 -15.93 -0.59
C SER A 208 10.69 -16.72 -0.13
N CYS A 209 11.52 -16.16 0.75
CA CYS A 209 12.56 -16.94 1.43
C CYS A 209 11.99 -17.95 2.45
N CYS A 210 10.65 -18.05 2.54
CA CYS A 210 9.96 -18.79 3.58
C CYS A 210 8.72 -19.52 3.06
N ILE A 211 8.65 -20.81 3.37
CA ILE A 211 7.49 -21.67 3.07
C ILE A 211 6.50 -21.72 4.22
N SER A 212 6.96 -21.44 5.44
CA SER A 212 6.19 -21.59 6.68
C SER A 212 6.13 -20.25 7.42
N PRO A 213 5.06 -19.98 8.21
CA PRO A 213 4.98 -18.79 9.04
C PRO A 213 6.28 -18.54 9.78
N LEU A 214 6.84 -17.37 9.55
CA LEU A 214 8.19 -17.02 9.97
C LEU A 214 8.30 -16.90 11.49
N ARG A 215 9.45 -17.32 12.03
CA ARG A 215 9.91 -16.89 13.37
C ARG A 215 10.58 -15.52 13.34
N CYS A 216 10.88 -14.99 12.15
CA CYS A 216 11.44 -13.65 12.00
C CYS A 216 10.39 -12.61 12.39
N ASP A 217 10.79 -11.61 13.18
CA ASP A 217 9.94 -10.47 13.46
C ASP A 217 9.69 -9.66 12.18
N ARG A 218 8.61 -8.87 12.18
CA ARG A 218 8.19 -8.07 11.01
C ARG A 218 9.28 -7.14 10.48
N ARG A 219 10.13 -6.58 11.34
CA ARG A 219 11.19 -5.65 10.91
C ARG A 219 12.26 -6.41 10.13
N THR A 220 12.70 -7.55 10.64
CA THR A 220 13.68 -8.42 9.97
C THR A 220 13.16 -8.89 8.62
N MET A 221 11.88 -9.30 8.56
CA MET A 221 11.24 -9.70 7.29
C MET A 221 11.31 -8.62 6.21
N MET A 222 10.99 -7.36 6.55
CA MET A 222 11.07 -6.26 5.58
C MET A 222 12.51 -6.01 5.11
N LYS A 223 13.49 -6.09 6.01
CA LYS A 223 14.91 -5.91 5.67
C LYS A 223 15.41 -6.98 4.71
N CYS A 224 15.14 -8.25 5.02
CA CYS A 224 15.52 -9.37 4.18
C CYS A 224 14.88 -9.29 2.80
N ARG A 225 13.59 -8.94 2.74
CA ARG A 225 12.89 -8.70 1.47
C ARG A 225 13.59 -7.62 0.64
N ASP A 226 13.89 -6.46 1.23
CA ASP A 226 14.54 -5.36 0.50
C ASP A 226 15.94 -5.76 0.01
N ALA A 227 16.70 -6.53 0.79
CA ALA A 227 18.01 -7.06 0.40
C ALA A 227 17.92 -8.06 -0.76
N LEU A 228 16.91 -8.95 -0.74
CA LEU A 228 16.65 -9.90 -1.82
C LEU A 228 16.32 -9.20 -3.13
N ILE A 229 15.41 -8.21 -3.10
CA ILE A 229 15.05 -7.44 -4.29
C ILE A 229 16.29 -6.72 -4.83
N ALA A 230 17.03 -6.03 -3.97
CA ALA A 230 18.18 -5.24 -4.37
C ALA A 230 19.19 -6.10 -5.15
N GLY A 231 19.57 -7.27 -4.66
CA GLY A 231 20.60 -8.00 -5.36
C GLY A 231 20.14 -9.04 -6.38
N LEU A 232 18.87 -9.45 -6.39
CA LEU A 232 18.30 -10.17 -7.54
C LEU A 232 18.11 -9.24 -8.76
N SER A 233 18.11 -7.92 -8.55
CA SER A 233 18.03 -6.95 -9.63
C SER A 233 19.36 -6.86 -10.39
N ASP A 234 19.26 -6.54 -11.68
CA ASP A 234 20.38 -6.18 -12.54
C ASP A 234 20.56 -4.66 -12.56
N ILE A 235 19.43 -3.94 -12.61
CA ILE A 235 19.34 -2.49 -12.48
C ILE A 235 18.45 -2.14 -11.29
N ILE A 236 18.94 -1.26 -10.43
CA ILE A 236 18.22 -0.74 -9.27
C ILE A 236 18.02 0.76 -9.49
N ILE A 237 16.77 1.19 -9.58
CA ILE A 237 16.40 2.61 -9.64
C ILE A 237 15.98 3.04 -8.24
N VAL A 238 16.70 4.00 -7.66
CA VAL A 238 16.44 4.52 -6.31
C VAL A 238 15.88 5.91 -6.44
N VAL A 239 14.59 6.09 -6.14
CA VAL A 239 13.91 7.39 -6.34
C VAL A 239 14.01 8.28 -5.10
N HIS A 240 13.91 7.68 -3.91
CA HIS A 240 14.03 8.41 -2.65
C HIS A 240 14.83 7.61 -1.61
N LEU A 241 15.85 8.25 -1.04
CA LEU A 241 16.73 7.62 -0.05
C LEU A 241 16.88 8.48 1.19
N ARG A 242 16.50 7.93 2.36
CA ARG A 242 16.77 8.57 3.64
C ARG A 242 18.21 8.26 4.08
N PRO A 243 18.97 9.26 4.58
CA PRO A 243 20.27 9.01 5.18
C PRO A 243 20.19 7.93 6.26
N ARG A 244 21.21 7.06 6.33
CA ARG A 244 21.34 6.00 7.35
C ARG A 244 20.16 5.01 7.42
N SER A 245 19.40 4.86 6.34
CA SER A 245 18.36 3.84 6.26
C SER A 245 18.94 2.47 5.87
N THR A 246 18.26 1.38 6.22
CA THR A 246 18.64 0.02 5.75
C THR A 246 18.65 -0.09 4.22
N MET A 247 17.88 0.76 3.52
CA MET A 247 17.93 0.80 2.06
C MET A 247 19.30 1.25 1.55
N VAL A 248 19.97 2.19 2.25
CA VAL A 248 21.34 2.61 1.92
C VAL A 248 22.32 1.43 2.04
N GLU A 249 22.17 0.61 3.08
CA GLU A 249 22.99 -0.58 3.30
C GLU A 249 22.80 -1.57 2.14
N ASN A 250 21.55 -1.89 1.79
CA ASN A 250 21.24 -2.78 0.68
C ASN A 250 21.78 -2.27 -0.67
N ILE A 251 21.72 -0.96 -0.91
CA ILE A 251 22.28 -0.33 -2.12
C ILE A 251 23.80 -0.45 -2.15
N ARG A 252 24.48 -0.22 -1.02
CA ARG A 252 25.95 -0.39 -0.94
C ARG A 252 26.33 -1.83 -1.22
N ASP A 253 25.62 -2.78 -0.65
CA ASP A 253 25.85 -4.22 -0.89
C ASP A 253 25.65 -4.57 -2.37
N ALA A 254 24.63 -3.99 -3.03
CA ALA A 254 24.40 -4.17 -4.46
C ALA A 254 25.54 -3.57 -5.32
N LEU A 255 26.02 -2.36 -4.98
CA LEU A 255 27.16 -1.72 -5.65
C LEU A 255 28.44 -2.56 -5.51
N MET A 256 28.73 -3.09 -4.32
CA MET A 256 29.87 -3.97 -4.09
C MET A 256 29.83 -5.25 -4.95
N ARG A 257 28.62 -5.68 -5.32
CA ARG A 257 28.35 -6.81 -6.22
C ARG A 257 28.26 -6.38 -7.69
N LYS A 258 28.72 -5.18 -8.02
CA LYS A 258 28.74 -4.60 -9.39
C LYS A 258 27.36 -4.50 -10.04
N LYS A 259 26.28 -4.40 -9.26
CA LYS A 259 24.94 -4.12 -9.80
C LYS A 259 24.87 -2.67 -10.30
N HIS A 260 24.05 -2.43 -11.32
CA HIS A 260 23.82 -1.08 -11.82
C HIS A 260 22.84 -0.37 -10.91
N VAL A 261 23.32 0.55 -10.09
CA VAL A 261 22.47 1.38 -9.24
C VAL A 261 22.38 2.77 -9.81
N LEU A 262 21.14 3.21 -9.96
CA LEU A 262 20.82 4.50 -10.49
C LEU A 262 20.03 5.29 -9.44
N VAL A 263 20.55 6.43 -8.99
CA VAL A 263 19.96 7.16 -7.86
C VAL A 263 19.45 8.52 -8.31
N TRP A 264 18.18 8.79 -8.02
CA TRP A 264 17.57 10.08 -8.23
C TRP A 264 18.06 11.13 -7.25
N ARG A 265 18.63 12.21 -7.80
CA ARG A 265 18.94 13.43 -7.09
C ARG A 265 18.03 14.56 -7.59
N PRO A 266 17.17 15.13 -6.72
CA PRO A 266 16.55 16.40 -7.03
C PRO A 266 17.66 17.45 -7.16
N SER A 267 17.57 18.32 -8.16
CA SER A 267 18.56 19.36 -8.53
C SER A 267 18.88 20.39 -7.44
N LEU A 268 18.26 20.29 -6.26
CA LEU A 268 18.33 21.28 -5.18
C LEU A 268 18.83 20.72 -3.84
N SER A 269 19.13 19.41 -3.73
CA SER A 269 19.60 18.84 -2.45
C SER A 269 21.13 18.69 -2.42
N SER A 270 21.79 19.55 -1.65
CA SER A 270 23.25 19.59 -1.40
C SER A 270 23.78 18.41 -0.55
N LEU A 271 23.16 17.23 -0.57
CA LEU A 271 23.62 16.10 0.24
C LEU A 271 24.94 15.54 -0.35
N PRO A 272 26.07 15.60 0.39
CA PRO A 272 27.31 15.02 -0.07
C PRO A 272 27.20 13.49 0.06
N LEU A 273 27.16 12.80 -1.08
CA LEU A 273 27.38 11.36 -1.16
C LEU A 273 28.76 11.15 -1.78
N SER A 274 29.75 10.81 -0.95
CA SER A 274 31.10 10.47 -1.40
C SER A 274 31.14 9.01 -1.91
N GLY A 275 31.61 8.82 -3.15
CA GLY A 275 31.89 7.51 -3.74
C GLY A 275 31.79 7.50 -5.27
N ASP A 276 32.89 7.13 -5.94
CA ASP A 276 33.06 7.17 -7.41
C ASP A 276 32.15 6.20 -8.21
N SER A 277 31.41 5.31 -7.53
CA SER A 277 30.50 4.32 -8.15
C SER A 277 29.03 4.75 -8.19
N LEU A 278 28.69 5.89 -7.59
CA LEU A 278 27.35 6.47 -7.67
C LEU A 278 27.26 7.37 -8.90
N ILE A 279 26.71 6.84 -9.99
CA ILE A 279 26.23 7.71 -11.07
C ILE A 279 24.99 8.43 -10.56
N SER A 280 25.20 9.63 -10.05
CA SER A 280 24.11 10.56 -9.87
C SER A 280 23.73 11.12 -11.23
N TRP A 281 22.50 10.88 -11.65
CA TRP A 281 21.93 11.78 -12.63
C TRP A 281 21.48 13.05 -11.91
N GLU A 282 21.96 14.18 -12.39
CA GLU A 282 21.33 15.46 -12.10
C GLU A 282 20.35 15.75 -13.23
N VAL A 283 19.09 15.96 -12.87
CA VAL A 283 18.16 16.59 -13.79
C VAL A 283 18.45 18.08 -13.76
N SER A 284 19.30 18.55 -14.69
CA SER A 284 19.30 19.96 -15.08
C SER A 284 17.85 20.39 -15.33
N GLU A 285 17.52 21.61 -14.92
CA GLU A 285 16.22 22.29 -15.01
C GLU A 285 15.27 21.72 -16.07
N VAL A 286 13.97 21.65 -15.74
CA VAL A 286 12.83 21.11 -16.52
C VAL A 286 12.59 19.62 -16.19
N ILE A 287 11.61 19.27 -15.35
CA ILE A 287 10.17 19.24 -15.68
C ILE A 287 9.31 19.70 -14.48
N SER A 288 9.16 21.01 -14.29
CA SER A 288 7.98 21.59 -13.63
C SER A 288 6.79 21.72 -14.60
N LYS A 289 6.88 21.09 -15.78
CA LYS A 289 5.91 21.14 -16.89
C LYS A 289 5.11 19.84 -17.07
N HIS A 290 5.14 18.90 -16.13
CA HIS A 290 3.99 17.98 -16.03
C HIS A 290 2.86 18.86 -15.58
N GLY A 291 2.01 19.22 -16.54
CA GLY A 291 1.08 20.32 -16.44
C GLY A 291 0.55 20.41 -15.03
N THR A 292 0.95 21.46 -14.31
CA THR A 292 -0.07 22.20 -13.58
C THR A 292 -1.20 22.25 -14.58
N LEU A 293 -2.24 21.45 -14.36
CA LEU A 293 -3.51 21.59 -15.06
C LEU A 293 -3.66 23.09 -15.10
N LYS A 294 -3.50 23.69 -16.29
CA LYS A 294 -3.60 25.13 -16.43
C LYS A 294 -4.97 25.35 -15.86
N ALA A 295 -5.03 25.89 -14.64
CA ALA A 295 -6.26 25.97 -13.90
C ALA A 295 -7.14 26.79 -14.84
N ASP A 296 -8.08 26.11 -15.51
CA ASP A 296 -8.95 26.76 -16.47
C ASP A 296 -9.50 27.95 -15.72
N LYS A 297 -9.26 29.16 -16.27
CA LYS A 297 -9.37 30.47 -15.62
C LYS A 297 -10.18 30.33 -14.34
N VAL A 298 -9.48 30.31 -13.20
CA VAL A 298 -10.09 30.23 -11.86
C VAL A 298 -11.32 31.13 -11.90
N VAL A 299 -12.50 30.50 -11.93
CA VAL A 299 -13.75 31.26 -11.88
C VAL A 299 -13.65 32.06 -10.60
N GLU A 300 -13.81 33.38 -10.67
CA GLU A 300 -13.66 34.27 -9.52
C GLU A 300 -14.62 33.81 -8.41
N ALA A 301 -14.12 32.95 -7.51
CA ALA A 301 -14.88 32.31 -6.44
C ALA A 301 -15.28 33.32 -5.33
N GLY A 302 -14.90 34.59 -5.49
CA GLY A 302 -15.01 35.63 -4.48
C GLY A 302 -16.44 35.91 -4.01
N ASN A 303 -17.45 35.63 -4.84
CA ASN A 303 -18.84 35.95 -4.51
C ASN A 303 -19.62 34.81 -3.82
N LEU A 304 -19.07 33.59 -3.75
CA LEU A 304 -19.79 32.42 -3.19
C LEU A 304 -19.40 32.08 -1.75
N ILE A 305 -18.33 32.68 -1.23
CA ILE A 305 -17.80 32.38 0.10
C ILE A 305 -18.27 33.45 1.09
N SER A 306 -19.19 33.08 1.98
CA SER A 306 -19.71 33.96 3.02
C SER A 306 -19.15 33.63 4.40
N ARG A 307 -19.14 34.61 5.30
CA ARG A 307 -18.94 34.39 6.73
C ARG A 307 -20.31 34.43 7.41
N PRO A 308 -20.64 33.44 8.26
CA PRO A 308 -21.88 33.50 9.02
C PRO A 308 -21.78 34.59 10.08
N ASP A 309 -22.87 35.31 10.29
CA ASP A 309 -22.99 36.28 11.38
C ASP A 309 -23.39 35.60 12.70
N GLY A 310 -23.50 36.40 13.77
CA GLY A 310 -23.89 35.90 15.10
C GLY A 310 -25.34 35.37 15.19
N SER A 311 -26.18 35.60 14.18
CA SER A 311 -27.57 35.14 14.14
C SER A 311 -27.75 33.81 13.42
N PHE A 312 -26.66 33.23 12.88
CA PHE A 312 -26.73 32.00 12.11
C PHE A 312 -27.33 30.83 12.93
N PRO A 313 -28.38 30.13 12.44
CA PRO A 313 -29.14 29.17 13.23
C PRO A 313 -28.45 27.80 13.32
N PHE A 314 -27.26 27.75 13.91
CA PHE A 314 -26.42 26.54 14.02
C PHE A 314 -27.15 25.31 14.57
N GLY A 315 -28.12 25.51 15.47
CA GLY A 315 -28.90 24.45 16.11
C GLY A 315 -29.88 23.73 15.17
N GLU A 316 -30.19 24.31 14.02
CA GLU A 316 -31.10 23.73 13.02
C GLU A 316 -30.42 22.68 12.13
N TYR A 317 -29.09 22.62 12.12
CA TYR A 317 -28.32 21.77 11.22
C TYR A 317 -27.69 20.58 11.94
N LEU A 318 -27.37 19.55 11.17
CA LEU A 318 -26.41 18.52 11.53
C LEU A 318 -25.26 18.56 10.51
N TYR A 319 -24.07 18.18 10.96
CA TYR A 319 -22.82 18.38 10.23
C TYR A 319 -22.18 17.03 9.93
N HIS A 320 -21.86 16.80 8.66
CA HIS A 320 -21.03 15.69 8.23
C HIS A 320 -19.61 16.21 7.95
N TYR A 321 -18.71 15.98 8.90
CA TYR A 321 -17.29 16.30 8.73
C TYR A 321 -16.61 15.24 7.87
N THR A 322 -16.00 15.67 6.76
CA THR A 322 -15.14 14.78 5.99
C THR A 322 -13.83 14.56 6.74
N ARG A 323 -13.18 13.42 6.49
CA ARG A 323 -11.92 13.06 7.15
C ARG A 323 -10.95 12.60 6.09
N SER A 324 -9.67 12.93 6.26
CA SER A 324 -8.65 12.39 5.38
C SER A 324 -8.49 10.88 5.54
N THR A 325 -8.15 10.20 4.46
CA THR A 325 -7.87 8.76 4.43
C THR A 325 -6.46 8.51 3.91
N TYR A 326 -5.70 7.68 4.62
CA TYR A 326 -4.39 7.23 4.13
C TYR A 326 -4.57 6.02 3.25
N GLY A 327 -4.42 6.19 1.94
CA GLY A 327 -4.74 5.14 0.97
C GLY A 327 -6.13 5.35 0.36
N PRO A 328 -6.78 4.27 -0.10
CA PRO A 328 -8.00 4.37 -0.89
C PRO A 328 -9.13 5.10 -0.17
N ALA A 329 -9.90 5.85 -0.93
CA ALA A 329 -11.16 6.43 -0.48
C ALA A 329 -12.22 5.34 -0.24
N ALA A 330 -13.39 5.73 0.29
CA ALA A 330 -14.49 4.80 0.48
C ALA A 330 -14.90 4.16 -0.86
N GLN A 331 -15.01 2.83 -0.88
CA GLN A 331 -15.35 2.02 -2.06
C GLN A 331 -14.32 2.06 -3.21
N GLU A 332 -13.21 2.78 -3.03
CA GLU A 332 -12.07 2.73 -3.95
C GLU A 332 -11.21 1.52 -3.62
N SER A 333 -10.91 0.72 -4.64
CA SER A 333 -9.96 -0.38 -4.51
C SER A 333 -8.54 0.15 -4.30
N ARG A 334 -7.67 -0.69 -3.74
CA ARG A 334 -6.25 -0.34 -3.58
C ARG A 334 -5.59 -0.02 -4.92
N GLU A 335 -5.97 -0.72 -5.98
CA GLU A 335 -5.36 -0.55 -7.30
C GLU A 335 -5.81 0.73 -7.98
N GLU A 336 -7.10 1.09 -7.92
CA GLU A 336 -7.60 2.38 -8.43
C GLU A 336 -6.90 3.56 -7.77
N TYR A 337 -6.72 3.49 -6.44
CA TYR A 337 -5.97 4.50 -5.69
C TYR A 337 -4.51 4.63 -6.19
N LEU A 338 -3.82 3.51 -6.41
CA LEU A 338 -2.45 3.51 -6.92
C LEU A 338 -2.37 4.07 -8.34
N ARG A 339 -3.32 3.73 -9.22
CA ARG A 339 -3.41 4.28 -10.58
C ARG A 339 -3.65 5.78 -10.56
N ARG A 340 -4.49 6.30 -9.66
CA ARG A 340 -4.68 7.75 -9.47
C ARG A 340 -3.39 8.45 -9.06
N LEU A 341 -2.62 7.87 -8.13
CA LEU A 341 -1.29 8.40 -7.76
C LEU A 341 -0.33 8.42 -8.95
N LEU A 342 -0.27 7.32 -9.74
CA LEU A 342 0.57 7.25 -10.94
C LEU A 342 0.16 8.28 -12.00
N LYS A 343 -1.13 8.56 -12.13
CA LYS A 343 -1.66 9.58 -13.05
C LYS A 343 -1.50 11.01 -12.53
N GLY A 344 -1.09 11.20 -11.27
CA GLY A 344 -1.01 12.52 -10.65
C GLY A 344 -2.35 13.18 -10.42
N ASP A 345 -3.40 12.39 -10.19
CA ASP A 345 -4.74 12.92 -9.92
C ASP A 345 -4.67 13.86 -8.69
N PRO A 346 -5.06 15.15 -8.81
CA PRO A 346 -4.94 16.13 -7.73
C PRO A 346 -5.80 15.81 -6.50
N LEU A 347 -6.75 14.88 -6.61
CA LEU A 347 -7.59 14.40 -5.51
C LEU A 347 -7.03 13.12 -4.87
N ALA A 348 -5.92 12.55 -5.36
CA ALA A 348 -5.38 11.30 -4.83
C ALA A 348 -4.69 11.44 -3.46
N SER A 349 -4.59 12.67 -2.93
CA SER A 349 -4.13 12.88 -1.55
C SER A 349 -5.15 12.38 -0.53
N ASN A 350 -6.42 12.27 -0.93
CA ASN A 350 -7.55 11.94 -0.09
C ASN A 350 -7.55 12.80 1.19
N SER A 351 -7.22 14.09 1.04
CA SER A 351 -7.40 15.09 2.08
C SER A 351 -8.89 15.26 2.42
N SER A 352 -9.22 15.92 3.54
CA SER A 352 -10.63 16.18 3.86
C SER A 352 -11.34 16.97 2.76
N VAL A 353 -10.65 17.91 2.12
CA VAL A 353 -11.19 18.68 0.98
C VAL A 353 -11.35 17.78 -0.24
N ASP A 354 -10.40 16.88 -0.52
CA ASP A 354 -10.51 15.97 -1.67
C ASP A 354 -11.72 15.06 -1.55
N ILE A 355 -11.98 14.54 -0.33
CA ILE A 355 -13.17 13.75 -0.04
C ILE A 355 -14.43 14.59 -0.21
N LEU A 356 -14.41 15.86 0.21
CA LEU A 356 -15.56 16.75 0.03
C LEU A 356 -15.83 17.04 -1.44
N VAL A 357 -14.79 17.28 -2.24
CA VAL A 357 -14.88 17.45 -3.70
C VAL A 357 -15.51 16.21 -4.34
N ARG A 358 -15.08 15.00 -3.94
CA ARG A 358 -15.70 13.75 -4.41
C ARG A 358 -17.17 13.65 -4.04
N ILE A 359 -17.53 13.93 -2.78
CA ILE A 359 -18.94 13.92 -2.35
C ILE A 359 -19.78 14.88 -3.22
N ALA A 360 -19.26 16.08 -3.48
CA ALA A 360 -19.96 17.07 -4.31
C ALA A 360 -20.08 16.63 -5.77
N GLN A 361 -19.02 16.07 -6.36
CA GLN A 361 -19.01 15.57 -7.75
C GLN A 361 -19.92 14.35 -7.93
N GLU A 362 -19.93 13.43 -6.96
CA GLU A 362 -20.77 12.23 -6.99
C GLU A 362 -22.23 12.55 -6.62
N GLY A 363 -22.47 13.64 -5.90
CA GLY A 363 -23.77 13.98 -5.34
C GLY A 363 -24.21 13.01 -4.23
N LEU A 364 -23.27 12.33 -3.58
CA LEU A 364 -23.57 11.24 -2.65
C LEU A 364 -22.60 11.22 -1.46
N ILE A 365 -23.14 11.13 -0.24
CA ILE A 365 -22.35 10.75 0.94
C ILE A 365 -22.50 9.24 1.13
N ARG A 366 -21.45 8.49 0.84
CA ARG A 366 -21.45 7.03 0.97
C ARG A 366 -21.40 6.61 2.43
N ALA A 367 -22.27 5.68 2.81
CA ALA A 367 -22.29 5.04 4.10
C ALA A 367 -21.14 4.04 4.26
N HIS A 368 -20.72 3.84 5.51
CA HIS A 368 -19.64 2.91 5.83
C HIS A 368 -19.92 2.14 7.12
N GLY A 369 -19.70 0.82 7.09
CA GLY A 369 -20.05 -0.08 8.19
C GLY A 369 -18.88 -0.51 9.08
N ALA A 370 -17.61 -0.29 8.71
CA ALA A 370 -16.50 -0.95 9.41
C ALA A 370 -16.29 -0.52 10.87
N MET A 371 -16.83 0.65 11.26
CA MET A 371 -16.79 1.14 12.65
C MET A 371 -18.10 0.85 13.41
N ILE A 372 -19.08 0.25 12.74
CA ILE A 372 -20.38 -0.12 13.31
C ILE A 372 -20.32 -1.60 13.69
N ARG A 373 -20.74 -1.93 14.92
CA ARG A 373 -20.53 -3.25 15.53
C ARG A 373 -21.07 -4.43 14.71
N ASP A 374 -22.17 -4.23 13.98
CA ASP A 374 -22.79 -5.24 13.11
C ASP A 374 -22.47 -5.03 11.62
N GLY A 375 -21.58 -4.11 11.28
CA GLY A 375 -21.22 -3.79 9.91
C GLY A 375 -22.30 -3.02 9.13
N THR A 376 -23.41 -2.60 9.77
CA THR A 376 -24.47 -1.85 9.07
C THR A 376 -23.91 -0.55 8.50
N PRO A 377 -24.00 -0.32 7.18
CA PRO A 377 -23.53 0.93 6.59
C PRO A 377 -24.38 2.12 7.07
N VAL A 378 -23.70 3.15 7.59
CA VAL A 378 -24.35 4.41 8.00
C VAL A 378 -23.56 5.62 7.54
N VAL A 379 -24.26 6.74 7.36
CA VAL A 379 -23.65 8.09 7.34
C VAL A 379 -23.76 8.68 8.74
N SER A 380 -22.60 9.01 9.33
CA SER A 380 -22.53 9.68 10.62
C SER A 380 -22.62 11.20 10.44
N TRP A 381 -23.40 11.82 11.32
CA TRP A 381 -23.59 13.25 11.46
C TRP A 381 -23.33 13.64 12.91
N THR A 382 -23.12 14.93 13.19
CA THR A 382 -23.08 15.46 14.56
C THR A 382 -23.91 16.73 14.64
N SER A 383 -24.48 17.03 15.80
CA SER A 383 -25.11 18.33 16.04
C SER A 383 -24.14 19.42 16.50
N LEU A 384 -22.82 19.16 16.48
CA LEU A 384 -21.81 20.11 16.89
C LEU A 384 -21.40 20.99 15.71
N PRO A 385 -21.48 22.33 15.84
CA PRO A 385 -21.16 23.24 14.75
C PRO A 385 -19.66 23.35 14.48
N PRO A 386 -19.24 23.85 13.30
CA PRO A 386 -17.83 24.04 12.93
C PRO A 386 -16.99 24.75 14.00
N GLY A 387 -17.53 25.78 14.67
CA GLY A 387 -16.83 26.50 15.74
C GLY A 387 -16.47 25.65 16.97
N GLU A 388 -17.15 24.52 17.20
CA GLU A 388 -16.88 23.63 18.34
C GLU A 388 -15.92 22.48 17.99
N VAL A 389 -15.67 22.21 16.70
CA VAL A 389 -14.91 21.04 16.26
C VAL A 389 -13.48 21.02 16.81
N ARG A 390 -12.83 22.19 16.95
CA ARG A 390 -11.46 22.30 17.47
C ARG A 390 -11.34 21.77 18.91
N ARG A 391 -12.42 21.81 19.71
CA ARG A 391 -12.44 21.35 21.10
C ARG A 391 -12.54 19.82 21.23
N ILE A 392 -13.21 19.18 20.29
CA ILE A 392 -13.52 17.74 20.34
C ILE A 392 -12.61 16.90 19.43
N ARG A 393 -11.97 17.53 18.44
CA ARG A 393 -11.05 16.88 17.51
C ARG A 393 -9.81 16.40 18.26
N LYS A 394 -9.49 15.12 18.15
CA LYS A 394 -8.34 14.48 18.80
C LYS A 394 -7.48 13.75 17.77
N TRP A 395 -6.18 13.71 18.00
CA TRP A 395 -5.29 12.85 17.21
C TRP A 395 -5.48 11.40 17.66
N ASN A 396 -5.79 10.51 16.74
CA ASN A 396 -5.87 9.08 16.99
C ASN A 396 -4.59 8.40 16.47
N PRO A 397 -3.65 8.01 17.35
CA PRO A 397 -2.37 7.43 16.95
C PRO A 397 -2.51 6.04 16.30
N ALA A 398 -3.54 5.26 16.65
CA ALA A 398 -3.76 3.94 16.05
C ALA A 398 -4.11 4.04 14.56
N SER A 399 -4.95 5.02 14.21
CA SER A 399 -5.29 5.33 12.82
C SER A 399 -4.39 6.37 12.16
N LEU A 400 -3.46 6.95 12.94
CA LEU A 400 -2.57 8.05 12.56
C LEU A 400 -3.28 9.26 11.95
N ARG A 401 -4.52 9.58 12.35
CA ARG A 401 -5.32 10.69 11.80
C ARG A 401 -6.10 11.41 12.90
N TRP A 402 -6.61 12.58 12.57
CA TRP A 402 -7.57 13.30 13.40
C TRP A 402 -8.95 12.65 13.38
N THR A 403 -9.69 12.73 14.49
CA THR A 403 -11.04 12.15 14.62
C THR A 403 -12.09 12.84 13.73
N LEU A 404 -11.92 14.13 13.46
CA LEU A 404 -12.76 14.95 12.58
C LEU A 404 -11.87 15.76 11.61
N GLY A 405 -12.37 16.06 10.41
CA GLY A 405 -11.71 17.01 9.51
C GLY A 405 -12.13 18.46 9.79
N LEU A 406 -11.71 19.35 8.89
CA LEU A 406 -11.89 20.80 9.02
C LEU A 406 -12.85 21.38 7.96
N CYS A 407 -13.53 20.52 7.23
CA CYS A 407 -14.55 20.88 6.25
C CYS A 407 -15.63 19.78 6.20
N GLY A 408 -16.74 20.08 5.55
CA GLY A 408 -17.87 19.19 5.47
C GLY A 408 -19.10 19.81 4.82
N ILE A 409 -20.23 19.13 4.99
CA ILE A 409 -21.55 19.61 4.60
C ILE A 409 -22.46 19.66 5.82
N ALA A 410 -23.20 20.75 5.95
CA ALA A 410 -24.26 20.92 6.94
C ALA A 410 -25.61 20.75 6.25
N VAL A 411 -26.52 20.02 6.88
CA VAL A 411 -27.87 19.76 6.36
C VAL A 411 -28.88 19.99 7.47
N LYS A 412 -30.01 20.62 7.14
CA LYS A 412 -31.10 20.86 8.09
C LYS A 412 -31.51 19.54 8.77
N LYS A 413 -31.61 19.59 10.09
CA LYS A 413 -31.99 18.46 10.95
C LYS A 413 -33.37 17.92 10.57
N SER A 414 -34.28 18.77 10.12
CA SER A 414 -35.61 18.36 9.63
C SER A 414 -35.52 17.49 8.37
N VAL A 415 -34.65 17.83 7.42
CA VAL A 415 -34.38 17.05 6.21
C VAL A 415 -33.83 15.67 6.57
N LEU A 416 -32.78 15.64 7.42
CA LEU A 416 -32.17 14.38 7.83
C LEU A 416 -33.10 13.49 8.66
N LYS A 417 -33.94 14.06 9.51
CA LYS A 417 -34.97 13.31 10.22
C LYS A 417 -35.99 12.67 9.27
N ARG A 418 -36.45 13.40 8.24
CA ARG A 418 -37.32 12.84 7.19
C ARG A 418 -36.64 11.69 6.44
N ALA A 419 -35.33 11.78 6.23
CA ALA A 419 -34.53 10.71 5.64
C ALA A 419 -34.30 9.51 6.59
N GLY A 420 -34.67 9.61 7.87
CA GLY A 420 -34.50 8.53 8.86
C GLY A 420 -33.21 8.61 9.70
N ALA A 421 -32.54 9.77 9.71
CA ALA A 421 -31.42 9.99 10.61
C ALA A 421 -31.89 10.08 12.07
N MET A 422 -31.23 9.34 12.96
CA MET A 422 -31.59 9.22 14.37
C MET A 422 -30.36 9.44 15.27
N PRO A 423 -30.51 9.98 16.50
CA PRO A 423 -29.40 10.10 17.44
C PRO A 423 -28.77 8.74 17.78
N ALA A 424 -27.46 8.72 17.98
CA ALA A 424 -26.75 7.54 18.47
C ALA A 424 -27.20 7.15 19.89
N CYS A 425 -27.24 5.84 20.16
CA CYS A 425 -27.59 5.25 21.44
C CYS A 425 -26.32 4.98 22.26
N TYR A 426 -26.02 5.87 23.20
CA TYR A 426 -24.86 5.78 24.08
C TYR A 426 -25.14 4.88 25.29
N ILE A 427 -24.83 3.59 25.17
CA ILE A 427 -25.08 2.59 26.22
C ILE A 427 -23.84 1.69 26.46
N PRO A 428 -23.73 1.04 27.63
CA PRO A 428 -22.70 0.02 27.88
C PRO A 428 -22.77 -1.15 26.90
N SER A 429 -21.63 -1.76 26.59
CA SER A 429 -21.56 -2.86 25.62
C SER A 429 -22.45 -4.07 25.99
N ALA A 430 -22.63 -4.32 27.29
CA ALA A 430 -23.47 -5.40 27.81
C ALA A 430 -24.97 -5.23 27.48
N LEU A 431 -25.42 -4.02 27.17
CA LEU A 431 -26.81 -3.73 26.81
C LEU A 431 -27.05 -3.77 25.30
N TYR A 432 -26.02 -4.00 24.47
CA TYR A 432 -26.16 -4.02 23.01
C TYR A 432 -27.19 -5.03 22.52
N GLU A 433 -27.20 -6.25 23.05
CA GLU A 433 -28.14 -7.29 22.62
C GLU A 433 -29.59 -6.96 23.00
N ARG A 434 -29.82 -6.05 23.95
CA ARG A 434 -31.15 -5.57 24.33
C ARG A 434 -31.71 -4.54 23.35
N LEU A 435 -30.88 -3.96 22.48
CA LEU A 435 -31.37 -3.07 21.43
C LEU A 435 -32.13 -3.88 20.37
N PRO A 436 -33.31 -3.39 19.92
CA PRO A 436 -33.98 -3.94 18.74
C PRO A 436 -33.02 -4.00 17.56
N ARG A 437 -33.04 -5.09 16.78
CA ARG A 437 -32.13 -5.28 15.65
C ARG A 437 -32.15 -4.11 14.67
N SER A 438 -33.32 -3.52 14.44
CA SER A 438 -33.51 -2.34 13.59
C SER A 438 -32.80 -1.09 14.08
N GLU A 439 -32.44 -1.01 15.37
CA GLU A 439 -31.81 0.15 16.01
C GLU A 439 -30.33 -0.08 16.35
N ARG A 440 -29.80 -1.30 16.19
CA ARG A 440 -28.41 -1.63 16.57
C ARG A 440 -27.36 -0.80 15.85
N TYR A 441 -27.65 -0.34 14.63
CA TYR A 441 -26.79 0.59 13.89
C TYR A 441 -26.54 1.91 14.63
N ARG A 442 -27.42 2.31 15.57
CA ARG A 442 -27.29 3.51 16.40
C ARG A 442 -26.37 3.31 17.60
N PHE A 443 -26.01 2.08 17.95
CA PHE A 443 -25.21 1.79 19.14
C PHE A 443 -23.85 2.50 19.10
N GLN A 444 -23.56 3.29 20.13
CA GLN A 444 -22.24 3.86 20.37
C GLN A 444 -21.80 3.44 21.78
N LYS A 445 -20.67 2.74 21.87
CA LYS A 445 -20.15 2.26 23.14
C LYS A 445 -19.96 3.43 24.11
N HIS A 446 -20.57 3.36 25.30
CA HIS A 446 -20.41 4.37 26.33
C HIS A 446 -20.07 3.73 27.68
N GLU A 447 -18.78 3.78 28.03
CA GLU A 447 -18.21 3.24 29.27
C GLU A 447 -17.17 4.24 29.79
N PRO A 448 -17.60 5.35 30.44
CA PRO A 448 -16.68 6.32 31.04
C PRO A 448 -15.83 5.71 32.17
N PRO A 449 -14.58 6.17 32.37
CA PRO A 449 -13.90 7.22 31.62
C PRO A 449 -13.26 6.76 30.30
N GLN A 450 -13.15 5.46 30.06
CA GLN A 450 -12.38 4.89 28.93
C GLN A 450 -13.02 5.18 27.57
N SER A 451 -14.33 5.36 27.51
CA SER A 451 -15.09 5.58 26.28
C SER A 451 -16.27 6.52 26.52
N ASP A 452 -15.99 7.80 26.75
CA ASP A 452 -17.00 8.85 26.76
C ASP A 452 -17.10 9.54 25.39
N TRP A 453 -18.02 9.07 24.55
CA TRP A 453 -18.29 9.63 23.22
C TRP A 453 -19.55 10.52 23.18
N LYS A 454 -20.25 10.74 24.31
CA LYS A 454 -21.50 11.52 24.34
C LYS A 454 -21.29 12.96 23.89
N HIS A 455 -20.10 13.50 24.16
CA HIS A 455 -19.72 14.84 23.75
C HIS A 455 -19.73 15.03 22.22
N GLU A 456 -19.66 13.97 21.41
CA GLU A 456 -19.74 14.06 19.94
C GLU A 456 -21.16 14.31 19.42
N LYS A 457 -22.21 14.11 20.24
CA LYS A 457 -23.62 14.30 19.85
C LYS A 457 -23.95 13.70 18.47
N GLU A 458 -23.54 12.45 18.26
CA GLU A 458 -23.61 11.75 16.98
C GLU A 458 -25.07 11.42 16.58
N TRP A 459 -25.35 11.52 15.29
CA TRP A 459 -26.56 11.06 14.62
C TRP A 459 -26.16 10.09 13.51
N ARG A 460 -26.99 9.09 13.22
CA ARG A 460 -26.74 8.09 12.17
C ARG A 460 -27.92 7.96 11.25
N LEU A 461 -27.63 7.96 9.96
CA LEU A 461 -28.54 7.63 8.88
C LEU A 461 -28.11 6.28 8.28
N ARG A 462 -29.04 5.34 8.07
CA ARG A 462 -28.73 4.06 7.42
C ARG A 462 -28.60 4.24 5.92
N GLY A 463 -27.59 3.62 5.32
CA GLY A 463 -27.33 3.74 3.89
C GLY A 463 -26.80 5.11 3.46
N ASP A 464 -26.56 5.24 2.16
CA ASP A 464 -25.99 6.45 1.57
C ASP A 464 -26.98 7.63 1.65
N PHE A 465 -26.46 8.85 1.55
CA PHE A 465 -27.26 10.08 1.52
C PHE A 465 -27.05 10.83 0.21
N ASP A 466 -28.11 10.92 -0.60
CA ASP A 466 -28.11 11.69 -1.84
C ASP A 466 -28.21 13.18 -1.52
N ILE A 467 -27.18 13.96 -1.89
CA ILE A 467 -27.17 15.40 -1.65
C ILE A 467 -27.76 16.20 -2.80
N ARG A 468 -28.03 15.56 -3.96
CA ARG A 468 -28.61 16.23 -5.14
C ARG A 468 -30.06 16.66 -4.92
N VAL A 469 -30.71 16.11 -3.90
CA VAL A 469 -32.10 16.45 -3.52
C VAL A 469 -32.18 17.71 -2.65
N LEU A 470 -31.05 18.27 -2.22
CA LEU A 470 -30.99 19.40 -1.30
C LEU A 470 -31.14 20.73 -2.03
N THR A 471 -31.87 21.66 -1.44
CA THR A 471 -31.92 23.06 -1.90
C THR A 471 -30.88 23.93 -1.18
N PRO A 472 -30.53 25.12 -1.72
CA PRO A 472 -29.64 26.07 -1.07
C PRO A 472 -30.07 26.50 0.35
N GLU A 473 -31.37 26.42 0.67
CA GLU A 473 -31.91 26.74 2.00
C GLU A 473 -31.83 25.55 2.96
N GLU A 474 -31.58 24.34 2.46
CA GLU A 474 -31.58 23.11 3.26
C GLU A 474 -30.17 22.65 3.65
N ALA A 475 -29.14 23.08 2.91
CA ALA A 475 -27.78 22.64 3.13
C ALA A 475 -26.74 23.67 2.69
N PHE A 476 -25.54 23.54 3.24
CA PHE A 476 -24.39 24.36 2.83
C PHE A 476 -23.08 23.62 3.06
N TRP A 477 -22.07 23.99 2.26
CA TRP A 477 -20.69 23.57 2.46
C TRP A 477 -20.02 24.43 3.53
N PHE A 478 -19.21 23.83 4.39
CA PHE A 478 -18.47 24.57 5.42
C PHE A 478 -16.98 24.25 5.43
N PHE A 479 -16.18 25.25 5.80
CA PHE A 479 -14.73 25.18 5.87
C PHE A 479 -14.23 25.95 7.10
N LEU A 480 -13.19 25.46 7.79
CA LEU A 480 -12.53 26.22 8.86
C LEU A 480 -11.36 27.09 8.35
N LYS A 481 -11.08 27.04 7.05
CA LYS A 481 -9.98 27.77 6.42
C LYS A 481 -10.39 28.26 5.04
N GLY A 482 -10.07 29.52 4.72
CA GLY A 482 -10.31 30.07 3.39
C GLY A 482 -9.63 29.31 2.25
N GLU A 483 -8.40 28.81 2.46
CA GLU A 483 -7.64 28.04 1.45
C GLU A 483 -8.38 26.77 0.98
N ASP A 484 -9.03 26.08 1.92
CA ASP A 484 -9.79 24.86 1.65
C ASP A 484 -11.08 25.17 0.86
N ALA A 485 -11.75 26.28 1.19
CA ALA A 485 -12.94 26.74 0.47
C ALA A 485 -12.61 27.16 -0.97
N GLN A 486 -11.53 27.92 -1.16
CA GLN A 486 -11.05 28.32 -2.49
C GLN A 486 -10.70 27.12 -3.36
N ARG A 487 -9.98 26.14 -2.79
CA ARG A 487 -9.64 24.90 -3.49
C ARG A 487 -10.87 24.06 -3.85
N PHE A 488 -11.87 24.01 -2.97
CA PHE A 488 -13.13 23.33 -3.29
C PHE A 488 -13.86 24.04 -4.43
N ALA A 489 -14.00 25.37 -4.36
CA ALA A 489 -14.69 26.18 -5.35
C ALA A 489 -14.03 26.13 -6.75
N SER A 490 -12.71 25.92 -6.82
CA SER A 490 -12.01 25.76 -8.11
C SER A 490 -12.22 24.40 -8.77
N LEU A 491 -12.74 23.40 -8.03
CA LEU A 491 -12.90 22.02 -8.50
C LEU A 491 -14.36 21.57 -8.59
N VAL A 492 -15.29 22.32 -7.99
CA VAL A 492 -16.70 21.95 -7.86
C VAL A 492 -17.59 23.10 -8.30
N ARG A 493 -18.57 22.79 -9.16
CA ARG A 493 -19.73 23.66 -9.43
C ARG A 493 -20.88 23.21 -8.56
N THR A 494 -21.44 24.12 -7.76
CA THR A 494 -22.50 23.82 -6.79
C THR A 494 -23.37 25.05 -6.59
N ASP A 495 -24.67 24.83 -6.39
CA ASP A 495 -25.63 25.88 -6.03
C ASP A 495 -25.79 26.02 -4.50
N LEU A 496 -25.33 25.03 -3.73
CA LEU A 496 -25.31 25.13 -2.27
C LEU A 496 -24.34 26.23 -1.80
N PRO A 497 -24.74 27.07 -0.83
CA PRO A 497 -23.88 28.10 -0.26
C PRO A 497 -22.60 27.53 0.35
N MET A 498 -21.55 28.35 0.41
CA MET A 498 -20.29 28.01 1.09
C MET A 498 -19.99 28.99 2.22
N TYR A 499 -19.64 28.46 3.40
CA TYR A 499 -19.31 29.25 4.58
C TYR A 499 -17.92 28.93 5.14
N VAL A 500 -17.20 29.98 5.57
CA VAL A 500 -15.90 29.86 6.24
C VAL A 500 -16.01 30.28 7.71
N PHE A 501 -15.49 29.44 8.63
CA PHE A 501 -15.57 29.56 10.09
C PHE A 501 -14.17 29.61 10.73
N GLU A 502 -13.37 30.62 10.39
CA GLU A 502 -11.95 30.76 10.81
C GLU A 502 -11.71 30.93 12.31
#